data_AF-Q8AXT4-F1
#
_entry.id   AF-Q8AXT4-F1
#
_cell.length_a   1.000
_cell.length_b   1.000
_cell.length_c   1.000
_cell.angle_alpha   90.00
_cell.angle_beta   90.00
_cell.angle_gamma   90.00
#
_symmetry.space_group_name_H-M   'P 1'
#
loop_
_entity.id
_entity.type
_entity.pdbx_description
1 polymer ?
#
loop_
_entity_poly.entity_id
_entity_poly.type
_entity_poly.pdbx_seq_one_letter_code
_entity_poly.pdbx_strand_id
1 'polypeptide(L)'
;CLVMTGYPNSRPALLHLVHAFTKNVGLMICGHVRTGSRRPNFKELSNDQTRYRRWLMKNETKAFYTPVFAEDIREGTQYLLQAAGLGRLRPNTLVIGFKNDWKDGDMMNVETYIQMIHDAFDYQYGAVVLRLKEGLDVSHISEQDDLLSSQEKTSGMKDVVVSIDMKDSDGDSSKPSSKATSVQNSPAIQKGDDDERKAATKPLLRKEKSPQMLNVADQRLLDASQLFKRK
;
A
#
# COMPACT_ATOMS: atom_id res chain seq x y z
N CYS A 1 13.98 1.63 -11.72
CA CYS A 1 14.10 0.17 -11.73
C CYS A 1 13.33 -0.44 -10.55
N LEU A 2 12.83 -1.65 -10.77
CA LEU A 2 12.23 -2.53 -9.78
C LEU A 2 13.28 -3.59 -9.42
N VAL A 3 13.61 -3.73 -8.15
CA VAL A 3 14.67 -4.62 -7.66
C VAL A 3 14.03 -5.67 -6.79
N MET A 4 14.17 -6.95 -7.14
CA MET A 4 13.63 -8.06 -6.36
C MET A 4 14.57 -8.40 -5.21
N THR A 5 14.57 -7.53 -4.20
CA THR A 5 15.42 -7.68 -3.00
C THR A 5 14.86 -8.71 -2.03
N GLY A 6 13.54 -8.91 -2.01
CA GLY A 6 12.89 -9.47 -0.83
C GLY A 6 13.00 -8.46 0.31
N TYR A 7 13.35 -8.91 1.51
CA TYR A 7 13.71 -7.98 2.58
C TYR A 7 14.98 -7.20 2.21
N PRO A 8 14.98 -5.85 2.32
CA PRO A 8 16.13 -5.02 1.96
C PRO A 8 17.44 -5.34 2.70
N ASN A 9 17.34 -5.86 3.93
CA ASN A 9 18.47 -6.29 4.76
C ASN A 9 19.04 -7.66 4.37
N SER A 10 18.25 -8.53 3.72
CA SER A 10 18.72 -9.88 3.34
C SER A 10 19.66 -9.88 2.15
N ARG A 11 19.64 -8.86 1.28
CA ARG A 11 20.46 -8.81 0.05
C ARG A 11 21.14 -7.44 -0.15
N PRO A 12 22.03 -7.03 0.76
CA PRO A 12 22.62 -5.69 0.75
C PRO A 12 23.49 -5.44 -0.49
N ALA A 13 24.18 -6.46 -1.01
CA ALA A 13 25.04 -6.31 -2.20
C ALA A 13 24.23 -5.91 -3.44
N LEU A 14 23.05 -6.53 -3.64
CA LEU A 14 22.13 -6.18 -4.72
C LEU A 14 21.60 -4.75 -4.56
N LEU A 15 21.21 -4.40 -3.33
CA LEU A 15 20.70 -3.07 -2.99
C LEU A 15 21.74 -1.98 -3.27
N HIS A 16 22.96 -2.14 -2.75
CA HIS A 16 24.03 -1.16 -2.89
C HIS A 16 24.45 -0.95 -4.34
N LEU A 17 24.58 -2.03 -5.10
CA LEU A 17 24.96 -1.94 -6.51
C LEU A 17 23.92 -1.15 -7.31
N VAL A 18 22.63 -1.48 -7.16
CA VAL A 18 21.57 -0.76 -7.89
C VAL A 18 21.44 0.68 -7.40
N HIS A 19 21.62 0.92 -6.10
CA HIS A 19 21.62 2.27 -5.55
C HIS A 19 22.73 3.12 -6.18
N ALA A 20 23.93 2.56 -6.36
CA ALA A 20 25.06 3.29 -6.96
C ALA A 20 24.74 3.86 -8.37
N PHE A 21 24.01 3.11 -9.21
CA PHE A 21 23.66 3.57 -10.56
C PHE A 21 22.41 4.45 -10.62
N THR A 22 21.52 4.38 -9.62
CA THR A 22 20.23 5.10 -9.62
C THR A 22 20.21 6.34 -8.74
N LYS A 23 21.22 6.52 -7.87
CA LYS A 23 21.29 7.63 -6.91
C LYS A 23 21.21 8.97 -7.63
N ASN A 24 20.21 9.77 -7.27
CA ASN A 24 19.93 11.11 -7.79
C ASN A 24 19.57 11.22 -9.28
N VAL A 25 19.48 10.11 -10.01
CA VAL A 25 19.19 10.11 -11.45
C VAL A 25 17.91 9.35 -11.81
N GLY A 26 17.47 8.44 -10.94
CA GLY A 26 16.33 7.59 -11.23
C GLY A 26 15.53 7.16 -10.01
N LEU A 27 14.48 6.40 -10.29
CA LEU A 27 13.62 5.76 -9.31
C LEU A 27 14.13 4.36 -9.00
N MET A 28 14.25 4.02 -7.72
CA MET A 28 14.54 2.67 -7.26
C MET A 28 13.37 2.18 -6.40
N ILE A 29 12.81 1.02 -6.74
CA ILE A 29 11.76 0.34 -5.98
C ILE A 29 12.29 -1.02 -5.55
N CYS A 30 12.32 -1.29 -4.24
CA CYS A 30 12.62 -2.58 -3.64
C CYS A 30 11.32 -3.39 -3.56
N GLY A 31 11.17 -4.35 -4.47
CA GLY A 31 10.06 -5.29 -4.51
C GLY A 31 10.29 -6.45 -3.56
N HIS A 32 9.25 -6.80 -2.81
CA HIS A 32 9.23 -7.97 -1.94
C HIS A 32 7.93 -8.74 -2.15
N VAL A 33 8.03 -9.98 -2.62
CA VAL A 33 6.89 -10.89 -2.72
C VAL A 33 6.88 -11.79 -1.49
N ARG A 34 5.84 -11.66 -0.67
CA ARG A 34 5.56 -12.57 0.44
C ARG A 34 4.73 -13.73 -0.09
N THR A 35 5.33 -14.91 -0.15
CA THR A 35 4.67 -16.17 -0.48
C THR A 35 4.25 -16.89 0.79
N GLY A 36 3.03 -17.44 0.82
CA GLY A 36 2.60 -18.33 1.89
C GLY A 36 1.66 -17.69 2.92
N SER A 37 0.40 -18.11 2.87
CA SER A 37 -0.57 -18.25 3.97
C SER A 37 -1.96 -18.36 3.34
N ARG A 38 -2.81 -19.28 3.82
CA ARG A 38 -4.24 -19.29 3.45
C ARG A 38 -4.95 -18.00 3.88
N ARG A 39 -4.34 -17.21 4.78
CA ARG A 39 -4.83 -15.92 5.26
C ARG A 39 -3.69 -14.89 5.29
N PRO A 40 -3.58 -14.00 4.28
CA PRO A 40 -2.59 -12.93 4.29
C PRO A 40 -2.75 -12.02 5.50
N ASN A 41 -1.66 -11.77 6.22
CA ASN A 41 -1.62 -10.83 7.34
C ASN A 41 -1.29 -9.42 6.83
N PHE A 42 -2.30 -8.71 6.33
CA PHE A 42 -2.11 -7.34 5.81
C PHE A 42 -1.63 -6.34 6.88
N LYS A 43 -1.89 -6.59 8.17
CA LYS A 43 -1.38 -5.75 9.26
C LYS A 43 0.14 -5.85 9.35
N GLU A 44 0.68 -7.06 9.25
CA GLU A 44 2.14 -7.28 9.22
C GLU A 44 2.78 -6.67 7.97
N LEU A 45 2.14 -6.81 6.80
CA LEU A 45 2.62 -6.21 5.56
C LEU A 45 2.77 -4.68 5.65
N SER A 46 1.81 -4.02 6.32
CA SER A 46 1.85 -2.56 6.58
C SER A 46 2.92 -2.18 7.61
N ASN A 47 3.12 -3.02 8.63
CA ASN A 47 4.20 -2.82 9.60
C ASN A 47 5.58 -2.94 8.93
N ASP A 48 5.78 -3.96 8.10
CA ASP A 48 6.98 -4.14 7.29
C ASP A 48 7.23 -2.95 6.38
N GLN A 49 6.18 -2.44 5.73
CA GLN A 49 6.25 -1.26 4.88
C GLN A 49 6.89 -0.09 5.63
N THR A 50 6.41 0.16 6.85
CA THR A 50 6.92 1.24 7.70
C THR A 50 8.33 0.96 8.23
N ARG A 51 8.59 -0.29 8.65
CA ARG A 51 9.89 -0.72 9.20
C ARG A 51 11.00 -0.58 8.16
N TYR A 52 10.82 -1.16 6.98
CA TYR A 52 11.84 -1.17 5.93
C TYR A 52 11.98 0.18 5.24
N ARG A 53 10.92 0.98 5.15
CA ARG A 53 11.06 2.39 4.75
C ARG A 53 11.97 3.14 5.70
N ARG A 54 11.83 2.96 7.03
CA ARG A 54 12.72 3.60 8.01
C ARG A 54 14.15 3.08 7.90
N TRP A 55 14.34 1.78 7.70
CA TRP A 55 15.65 1.17 7.51
C TRP A 55 16.38 1.73 6.28
N LEU A 56 15.68 1.85 5.15
CA LEU A 56 16.24 2.44 3.92
C LEU A 56 16.71 3.88 4.13
N MET A 57 15.91 4.69 4.85
CA MET A 57 16.27 6.07 5.17
C MET A 57 17.48 6.14 6.12
N LYS A 58 17.57 5.24 7.11
CA LYS A 58 18.72 5.15 8.02
C LYS A 58 20.01 4.80 7.28
N ASN A 59 19.92 3.97 6.24
CA ASN A 59 21.05 3.55 5.42
C ASN A 59 21.28 4.47 4.20
N GLU A 60 20.70 5.68 4.22
CA GLU A 60 20.81 6.69 3.15
C GLU A 60 20.45 6.19 1.74
N THR A 61 19.67 5.12 1.66
CA THR A 61 19.29 4.48 0.40
C THR A 61 17.98 5.08 -0.10
N LYS A 62 18.07 5.87 -1.18
CA LYS A 62 16.92 6.50 -1.84
C LYS A 62 16.13 5.47 -2.66
N ALA A 63 15.30 4.66 -1.99
CA ALA A 63 14.43 3.68 -2.62
C ALA A 63 13.06 3.62 -1.94
N PHE A 64 12.03 3.26 -2.72
CA PHE A 64 10.71 2.91 -2.18
C PHE A 64 10.66 1.42 -1.92
N TYR A 65 10.05 1.00 -0.81
CA TYR A 65 9.79 -0.41 -0.55
C TYR A 65 8.33 -0.73 -0.93
N THR A 66 8.11 -1.88 -1.57
CA THR A 66 6.77 -2.31 -2.03
C THR A 66 6.61 -3.81 -1.84
N PRO A 67 6.04 -4.23 -0.70
CA PRO A 67 5.72 -5.60 -0.42
C PRO A 67 4.36 -5.96 -1.03
N VAL A 68 4.27 -7.14 -1.61
CA VAL A 68 3.04 -7.69 -2.18
C VAL A 68 2.85 -9.10 -1.63
N PHE A 69 1.60 -9.52 -1.53
CA PHE A 69 1.26 -10.89 -1.19
C PHE A 69 0.79 -11.61 -2.44
N ALA A 70 1.31 -12.81 -2.68
CA ALA A 70 0.92 -13.67 -3.79
C ALA A 70 1.13 -15.13 -3.39
N GLU A 71 0.51 -16.04 -4.14
CA GLU A 71 0.74 -17.48 -3.93
C GLU A 71 2.15 -17.86 -4.39
N ASP A 72 2.53 -17.36 -5.57
CA ASP A 72 3.82 -17.60 -6.19
C ASP A 72 4.64 -16.32 -6.37
N ILE A 73 5.97 -16.47 -6.38
CA ILE A 73 6.90 -15.35 -6.59
C ILE A 73 6.71 -14.71 -7.97
N ARG A 74 6.37 -15.51 -8.99
CA ARG A 74 6.09 -15.01 -10.33
C ARG A 74 4.86 -14.12 -10.35
N GLU A 75 3.74 -14.59 -9.80
CA GLU A 75 2.51 -13.82 -9.75
C GLU A 75 2.69 -12.49 -9.00
N GLY A 76 3.34 -12.52 -7.82
CA GLY A 76 3.65 -11.30 -7.09
C GLY A 76 4.57 -10.35 -7.87
N THR A 77 5.51 -10.90 -8.66
CA THR A 77 6.34 -10.08 -9.55
C THR A 77 5.50 -9.44 -10.66
N GLN A 78 4.52 -10.15 -11.24
CA GLN A 78 3.62 -9.60 -12.24
C GLN A 78 2.81 -8.42 -11.69
N TYR A 79 2.31 -8.52 -10.44
CA TYR A 79 1.65 -7.40 -9.77
C TYR A 79 2.56 -6.17 -9.71
N LEU A 80 3.83 -6.36 -9.36
CA LEU A 80 4.81 -5.28 -9.30
C LEU A 80 5.16 -4.72 -10.69
N LEU A 81 5.30 -5.56 -11.71
CA LEU A 81 5.62 -5.12 -13.08
C LEU A 81 4.50 -4.26 -13.68
N GLN A 82 3.24 -4.57 -13.37
CA GLN A 82 2.10 -3.85 -13.92
C GLN A 82 1.68 -2.62 -13.09
N ALA A 83 1.79 -2.71 -11.76
CA ALA A 83 1.18 -1.74 -10.84
C ALA A 83 2.17 -0.97 -9.97
N ALA A 84 3.48 -1.24 -10.03
CA ALA A 84 4.45 -0.45 -9.25
C ALA A 84 4.63 0.96 -9.84
N GLY A 85 4.62 1.96 -8.94
CA GLY A 85 4.85 3.35 -9.29
C GLY A 85 3.57 4.16 -9.59
N LEU A 86 3.73 5.46 -9.82
CA LEU A 86 2.61 6.38 -10.04
C LEU A 86 2.91 7.35 -11.18
N GLY A 87 2.01 7.42 -12.17
CA GLY A 87 2.16 8.28 -13.34
C GLY A 87 3.44 7.96 -14.11
N ARG A 88 4.34 8.94 -14.24
CA ARG A 88 5.66 8.78 -14.88
C ARG A 88 6.71 8.15 -13.97
N LEU A 89 6.45 8.05 -12.67
CA LEU A 89 7.34 7.40 -11.69
C LEU A 89 7.08 5.89 -11.69
N ARG A 90 7.33 5.22 -12.83
CA ARG A 90 7.23 3.77 -12.98
C ARG A 90 8.59 3.14 -13.24
N PRO A 91 8.85 1.92 -12.75
CA PRO A 91 10.06 1.21 -13.11
C PRO A 91 10.01 0.81 -14.60
N ASN A 92 11.18 0.73 -15.23
CA ASN A 92 11.37 0.36 -16.63
C ASN A 92 12.39 -0.78 -16.80
N THR A 93 12.93 -1.27 -15.68
CA THR A 93 13.95 -2.31 -15.64
C THR A 93 13.72 -3.14 -14.40
N LEU A 94 13.63 -4.46 -14.59
CA LEU A 94 13.60 -5.46 -13.54
C LEU A 94 15.02 -5.88 -13.23
N VAL A 95 15.41 -5.81 -11.96
CA VAL A 95 16.71 -6.25 -11.46
C VAL A 95 16.50 -7.41 -10.50
N ILE A 96 17.11 -8.55 -10.79
CA ILE A 96 16.99 -9.77 -9.98
C ILE A 96 18.38 -10.33 -9.62
N GLY A 97 18.44 -11.05 -8.51
CA GLY A 97 19.61 -11.86 -8.19
C GLY A 97 19.65 -13.14 -9.02
N PHE A 98 20.84 -13.61 -9.36
CA PHE A 98 21.04 -14.91 -9.99
C PHE A 98 20.73 -16.04 -9.00
N LYS A 99 19.92 -17.01 -9.43
CA LYS A 99 19.62 -18.21 -8.64
C LYS A 99 20.80 -19.19 -8.71
N ASN A 100 21.60 -19.26 -7.65
CA ASN A 100 22.81 -20.11 -7.62
C ASN A 100 22.49 -21.60 -7.44
N ASP A 101 21.45 -21.93 -6.70
CA ASP A 101 20.99 -23.27 -6.34
C ASP A 101 20.11 -23.92 -7.42
N TRP A 102 20.24 -23.50 -8.69
CA TRP A 102 19.38 -23.97 -9.78
C TRP A 102 19.59 -25.46 -10.15
N LYS A 103 20.74 -26.04 -9.80
CA LYS A 103 21.03 -27.47 -10.07
C LYS A 103 20.50 -28.41 -9.00
N ASP A 104 20.55 -27.97 -7.75
CA ASP A 104 20.26 -28.79 -6.57
C ASP A 104 18.84 -28.53 -6.02
N GLY A 105 18.22 -27.42 -6.42
CA GLY A 105 16.87 -27.04 -6.00
C GLY A 105 15.75 -27.62 -6.86
N ASP A 106 14.52 -27.38 -6.42
CA ASP A 106 13.32 -27.77 -7.15
C ASP A 106 13.26 -27.08 -8.53
N MET A 107 13.05 -27.89 -9.57
CA MET A 107 12.95 -27.44 -10.97
C MET A 107 11.80 -26.47 -11.18
N MET A 108 10.70 -26.60 -10.42
CA MET A 108 9.57 -25.67 -10.51
C MET A 108 9.99 -24.22 -10.17
N ASN A 109 10.90 -24.06 -9.22
CA ASN A 109 11.42 -22.73 -8.86
C ASN A 109 12.32 -22.14 -9.94
N VAL A 110 13.05 -23.00 -10.67
CA VAL A 110 13.89 -22.58 -11.81
C VAL A 110 13.00 -22.14 -12.97
N GLU A 111 11.97 -22.91 -13.28
CA GLU A 111 10.98 -22.55 -14.29
C GLU A 111 10.32 -21.21 -13.95
N THR A 112 9.86 -21.05 -12.71
CA THR A 112 9.27 -19.80 -12.22
C THR A 112 10.22 -18.61 -12.38
N TYR A 113 11.51 -18.78 -12.07
CA TYR A 113 12.53 -17.75 -12.23
C TYR A 113 12.74 -17.35 -13.70
N ILE A 114 12.77 -18.32 -14.62
CA ILE A 114 12.91 -18.05 -16.05
C ILE A 114 11.64 -17.38 -16.60
N GLN A 115 10.46 -17.85 -16.19
CA GLN A 115 9.19 -17.24 -16.57
C GLN A 115 9.08 -15.78 -16.09
N MET A 116 9.61 -15.43 -14.90
CA MET A 116 9.69 -14.03 -14.46
C MET A 116 10.51 -13.15 -15.41
N ILE A 117 11.58 -13.68 -16.00
CA ILE A 117 12.41 -12.96 -16.97
C ILE A 117 11.63 -12.77 -18.28
N HIS A 118 10.91 -13.80 -18.74
CA HIS A 118 10.05 -13.70 -19.91
C HIS A 118 8.94 -12.66 -19.71
N ASP A 119 8.24 -12.72 -18.57
CA ASP A 119 7.20 -11.75 -18.23
C ASP A 119 7.75 -10.31 -18.25
N ALA A 120 8.97 -10.09 -17.75
CA ALA A 120 9.60 -8.77 -17.79
C ALA A 120 9.76 -8.25 -19.24
N PHE A 121 10.19 -9.10 -20.17
CA PHE A 121 10.30 -8.74 -21.58
C PHE A 121 8.93 -8.50 -22.23
N ASP A 122 7.92 -9.30 -21.87
CA ASP A 122 6.54 -9.13 -22.38
C ASP A 122 5.95 -7.77 -21.94
N TYR A 123 6.28 -7.30 -20.73
CA TYR A 123 5.92 -5.96 -20.26
C TYR A 123 6.85 -4.84 -20.77
N GLN A 124 7.78 -5.13 -21.68
CA GLN A 124 8.76 -4.19 -22.24
C GLN A 124 9.72 -3.60 -21.19
N TYR A 125 10.02 -4.34 -20.12
CA TYR A 125 11.07 -3.99 -19.17
C TYR A 125 12.43 -4.45 -19.69
N GLY A 126 13.48 -3.68 -19.35
CA GLY A 126 14.83 -4.23 -19.37
C GLY A 126 15.02 -5.25 -18.24
N ALA A 127 15.83 -6.28 -18.43
CA ALA A 127 16.17 -7.25 -17.38
C ALA A 127 17.66 -7.17 -17.02
N VAL A 128 17.96 -7.14 -15.73
CA VAL A 128 19.34 -7.17 -15.19
C VAL A 128 19.44 -8.29 -14.17
N VAL A 129 20.42 -9.17 -14.37
CA VAL A 129 20.69 -10.30 -13.46
C VAL A 129 22.05 -10.09 -12.81
N LEU A 130 22.08 -9.97 -11.49
CA LEU A 130 23.32 -9.85 -10.72
C LEU A 130 23.76 -11.21 -10.18
N ARG A 131 25.01 -11.58 -10.44
CA ARG A 131 25.64 -12.80 -9.90
C ARG A 131 26.90 -12.48 -9.13
N LEU A 132 27.00 -12.98 -7.91
CA LEU A 132 28.23 -13.06 -7.11
C LEU A 132 28.60 -14.54 -6.91
N LYS A 133 29.89 -14.82 -6.70
CA LYS A 133 30.36 -16.21 -6.53
C LYS A 133 29.78 -16.85 -5.28
N GLU A 134 29.63 -16.06 -4.22
CA GLU A 134 29.18 -16.46 -2.88
C GLU A 134 27.66 -16.42 -2.74
N GLY A 135 26.94 -15.83 -3.69
CA GLY A 135 25.52 -15.53 -3.60
C GLY A 135 25.21 -14.14 -3.06
N LEU A 136 23.91 -13.87 -2.89
CA LEU A 136 23.40 -12.54 -2.53
C LEU A 136 22.65 -12.53 -1.20
N ASP A 137 22.24 -13.69 -0.71
CA ASP A 137 21.37 -13.82 0.46
C ASP A 137 22.19 -13.99 1.75
N VAL A 138 21.99 -13.07 2.69
CA VAL A 138 22.61 -13.06 4.03
C VAL A 138 21.58 -13.02 5.15
N SER A 139 20.34 -13.47 4.87
CA SER A 139 19.24 -13.54 5.83
C SER A 139 19.64 -14.19 7.17
N HIS A 140 20.43 -15.27 7.14
CA HIS A 140 20.93 -15.95 8.34
C HIS A 140 21.73 -15.08 9.31
N ILE A 141 22.33 -13.98 8.83
CA ILE A 141 23.16 -13.08 9.64
C ILE A 141 22.31 -11.90 10.15
N SER A 142 21.40 -11.39 9.31
CA SER A 142 20.63 -10.21 9.65
C SER A 142 19.58 -10.42 10.75
N GLU A 143 19.06 -11.63 10.92
CA GLU A 143 18.11 -11.94 12.01
C GLU A 143 18.77 -11.82 13.40
N GLN A 144 20.08 -12.11 13.48
CA GLN A 144 20.84 -12.04 14.73
C GLN A 144 21.03 -10.59 15.20
N ASP A 145 21.28 -9.66 14.28
CA ASP A 145 21.47 -8.23 14.61
C ASP A 145 20.16 -7.52 15.03
N ASP A 146 19.02 -7.95 14.48
CA ASP A 146 17.70 -7.44 14.89
C ASP A 146 17.36 -7.87 16.33
N LEU A 147 17.78 -9.07 16.75
CA LEU A 147 17.61 -9.54 18.14
C LEU A 147 18.53 -8.79 19.12
N LEU A 148 19.77 -8.53 18.72
CA LEU A 148 20.75 -7.81 19.55
C LEU A 148 20.38 -6.33 19.72
N SER A 149 19.93 -5.66 18.65
CA SER A 149 19.49 -4.25 18.71
C SER A 149 18.19 -4.04 19.50
N SER A 150 17.39 -5.09 19.68
CA SER A 150 16.21 -5.09 20.56
C SER A 150 16.58 -5.09 22.05
N GLN A 151 17.77 -5.55 22.39
CA GLN A 151 18.23 -5.72 23.77
C GLN A 151 19.00 -4.49 24.30
N GLU A 152 19.51 -3.61 23.42
CA GLU A 152 20.27 -2.42 23.82
C GLU A 152 19.42 -1.20 24.23
N LYS A 153 18.09 -1.29 24.20
CA LYS A 153 17.20 -0.21 24.68
C LYS A 153 16.76 -0.37 26.13
N THR A 154 17.71 -0.47 27.06
CA THR A 154 17.48 -0.09 28.47
C THR A 154 18.72 0.61 29.04
N SER A 155 18.91 1.89 28.73
CA SER A 155 19.70 2.79 29.59
C SER A 155 19.26 4.23 29.34
N GLY A 156 18.98 4.93 30.44
CA GLY A 156 17.98 5.98 30.48
C GLY A 156 18.46 7.40 30.16
N MET A 157 17.47 8.24 29.86
CA MET A 157 17.41 9.65 30.24
C MET A 157 15.92 10.00 30.32
N LYS A 158 15.51 10.51 31.49
CA LYS A 158 14.17 11.05 31.74
C LYS A 158 13.99 12.29 30.88
N ASP A 159 12.87 12.41 30.17
CA ASP A 159 12.38 13.71 29.76
C ASP A 159 10.88 13.85 30.03
N VAL A 160 10.59 15.07 30.47
CA VAL A 160 9.44 15.52 31.26
C VAL A 160 8.17 15.60 30.41
N VAL A 161 7.07 15.07 30.96
CA VAL A 161 5.72 15.25 30.41
C VAL A 161 5.33 16.72 30.54
N VAL A 162 5.15 17.41 29.41
CA VAL A 162 4.49 18.73 29.36
C VAL A 162 3.06 18.51 28.87
N SER A 163 2.13 18.53 29.81
CA SER A 163 0.69 18.57 29.53
C SER A 163 0.33 19.95 28.98
N ILE A 164 -0.30 20.01 27.80
CA ILE A 164 -0.90 21.23 27.26
C ILE A 164 -2.40 21.01 27.26
N ASP A 165 -3.05 21.50 28.33
CA ASP A 165 -4.50 21.67 28.41
C ASP A 165 -4.91 22.96 27.70
N MET A 166 -5.77 22.87 26.69
CA MET A 166 -6.53 24.02 26.18
C MET A 166 -8.01 23.82 26.53
N LYS A 167 -8.46 24.71 27.42
CA LYS A 167 -9.81 24.97 27.92
C LYS A 167 -10.91 24.88 26.86
N ASP A 168 -11.87 24.00 27.09
CA ASP A 168 -13.25 24.16 26.64
C ASP A 168 -14.02 25.04 27.65
N SER A 169 -14.86 25.93 27.11
CA SER A 169 -15.65 26.91 27.84
C SER A 169 -17.13 26.54 27.72
N ASP A 170 -17.69 25.93 28.77
CA ASP A 170 -19.13 25.69 28.87
C ASP A 170 -19.75 26.51 30.01
N GLY A 171 -20.74 27.33 29.62
CA GLY A 171 -21.64 28.06 30.51
C GLY A 171 -22.97 27.32 30.67
N ASP A 172 -23.35 27.15 31.94
CA ASP A 172 -24.50 26.43 32.49
C ASP A 172 -25.87 27.06 32.17
N SER A 173 -26.90 26.23 31.95
CA SER A 173 -28.22 26.46 32.55
C SER A 173 -29.13 25.21 32.53
N SER A 174 -29.30 24.66 33.73
CA SER A 174 -30.55 24.20 34.39
C SER A 174 -31.52 23.14 33.78
N LYS A 175 -31.68 22.07 34.58
CA LYS A 175 -32.69 20.98 34.72
C LYS A 175 -34.14 21.48 35.02
N PRO A 176 -35.17 20.62 35.28
CA PRO A 176 -35.47 19.20 34.95
C PRO A 176 -36.96 18.95 34.54
N SER A 177 -37.39 17.70 34.25
CA SER A 177 -38.57 17.03 34.87
C SER A 177 -39.18 15.85 34.07
N SER A 178 -39.26 14.70 34.76
CA SER A 178 -40.34 13.66 34.81
C SER A 178 -40.72 12.74 33.63
N LYS A 179 -40.34 11.46 33.77
CA LYS A 179 -41.17 10.27 34.09
C LYS A 179 -42.57 10.13 33.42
N ALA A 180 -42.78 9.07 32.62
CA ALA A 180 -43.65 7.92 32.92
C ALA A 180 -44.01 7.03 31.70
N THR A 181 -44.06 5.71 31.94
CA THR A 181 -44.96 4.64 31.39
C THR A 181 -44.94 4.32 29.89
N SER A 182 -44.61 3.11 29.44
CA SER A 182 -45.23 1.77 29.64
C SER A 182 -46.17 1.39 28.48
N VAL A 183 -46.05 0.12 28.08
CA VAL A 183 -46.94 -0.78 27.34
C VAL A 183 -47.22 -0.63 25.82
N GLN A 184 -46.81 -1.70 25.12
CA GLN A 184 -47.65 -2.66 24.37
C GLN A 184 -47.71 -2.64 22.83
N ASN A 185 -47.31 -3.82 22.30
CA ASN A 185 -47.95 -4.63 21.27
C ASN A 185 -47.84 -4.24 19.79
N SER A 186 -47.20 -5.12 19.02
CA SER A 186 -47.55 -5.44 17.62
C SER A 186 -48.84 -6.30 17.60
N PRO A 187 -49.57 -6.46 16.46
CA PRO A 187 -49.12 -7.40 15.41
C PRO A 187 -49.58 -7.14 13.95
N ALA A 188 -48.82 -7.73 13.02
CA ALA A 188 -49.20 -8.55 11.85
C ALA A 188 -50.14 -8.07 10.70
N ILE A 189 -49.56 -8.14 9.48
CA ILE A 189 -50.00 -8.85 8.25
C ILE A 189 -51.35 -8.49 7.60
N GLN A 190 -51.28 -8.02 6.33
CA GLN A 190 -52.10 -8.53 5.22
C GLN A 190 -51.32 -8.53 3.89
N LYS A 191 -51.68 -9.50 3.05
CA LYS A 191 -51.02 -10.07 1.86
C LYS A 191 -51.89 -9.77 0.64
N GLY A 192 -51.30 -9.58 -0.54
CA GLY A 192 -52.03 -9.54 -1.82
C GLY A 192 -51.11 -9.25 -3.00
N ASP A 193 -50.86 -10.28 -3.82
CA ASP A 193 -50.13 -10.27 -5.09
C ASP A 193 -51.06 -9.97 -6.30
N ASP A 194 -50.44 -9.84 -7.48
CA ASP A 194 -50.94 -9.84 -8.87
C ASP A 194 -51.39 -8.45 -9.44
N ASP A 195 -51.03 -7.98 -10.64
CA ASP A 195 -50.59 -8.65 -11.87
C ASP A 195 -49.95 -7.66 -12.89
N GLU A 196 -49.18 -8.18 -13.85
CA GLU A 196 -48.42 -7.48 -14.93
C GLU A 196 -49.28 -6.79 -16.01
N ARG A 197 -48.88 -5.59 -16.49
CA ARG A 197 -49.04 -5.18 -17.92
C ARG A 197 -47.90 -4.28 -18.43
N LYS A 198 -47.33 -4.69 -19.59
CA LYS A 198 -46.31 -4.04 -20.43
C LYS A 198 -46.76 -2.68 -21.01
N ALA A 199 -45.83 -1.71 -21.08
CA ALA A 199 -45.62 -0.85 -22.26
C ALA A 199 -44.28 -0.08 -22.18
N ALA A 200 -43.54 -0.06 -23.29
CA ALA A 200 -42.25 0.62 -23.44
C ALA A 200 -42.41 2.06 -23.97
N THR A 201 -41.71 3.03 -23.38
CA THR A 201 -41.34 4.30 -24.06
C THR A 201 -40.14 4.99 -23.37
N LYS A 202 -39.13 5.42 -24.15
CA LYS A 202 -37.98 6.26 -23.71
C LYS A 202 -38.33 7.77 -23.81
N PRO A 203 -37.40 8.72 -23.55
CA PRO A 203 -37.32 9.49 -22.31
C PRO A 203 -37.71 10.98 -22.51
N LEU A 204 -38.20 11.63 -21.45
CA LEU A 204 -38.51 13.07 -21.47
C LEU A 204 -37.67 13.81 -20.43
N LEU A 205 -36.79 14.66 -20.95
CA LEU A 205 -36.12 15.77 -20.27
C LEU A 205 -37.09 16.53 -19.35
N ARG A 206 -36.76 16.64 -18.06
CA ARG A 206 -37.22 17.76 -17.23
C ARG A 206 -36.09 18.28 -16.34
N LYS A 207 -35.76 19.55 -16.61
CA LYS A 207 -34.84 20.42 -15.88
C LYS A 207 -35.64 21.18 -14.81
N GLU A 208 -35.14 21.06 -13.58
CA GLU A 208 -35.10 21.99 -12.43
C GLU A 208 -36.33 22.79 -11.93
N LYS A 209 -36.48 22.77 -10.60
CA LYS A 209 -36.66 23.88 -9.62
C LYS A 209 -36.24 23.29 -8.26
N SER A 210 -35.49 23.91 -7.34
CA SER A 210 -35.20 25.31 -6.98
C SER A 210 -34.00 25.35 -5.98
N PRO A 211 -33.34 26.51 -5.75
CA PRO A 211 -31.98 26.57 -5.22
C PRO A 211 -31.91 26.56 -3.68
N GLN A 212 -31.05 25.69 -3.12
CA GLN A 212 -30.51 25.87 -1.78
C GLN A 212 -29.40 26.93 -1.85
N MET A 213 -29.44 27.94 -0.97
CA MET A 213 -28.39 28.95 -0.85
C MET A 213 -27.05 28.27 -0.53
N LEU A 214 -26.09 28.39 -1.44
CA LEU A 214 -24.73 27.90 -1.26
C LEU A 214 -23.97 28.79 -0.28
N ASN A 215 -23.13 28.17 0.55
CA ASN A 215 -22.26 28.90 1.45
C ASN A 215 -21.22 29.72 0.66
N VAL A 216 -20.74 30.83 1.22
CA VAL A 216 -19.83 31.79 0.56
C VAL A 216 -18.53 31.11 0.07
N ALA A 217 -18.09 30.07 0.76
CA ALA A 217 -16.94 29.26 0.37
C ALA A 217 -17.19 28.45 -0.92
N ASP A 218 -18.38 27.88 -1.07
CA ASP A 218 -18.74 27.05 -2.23
C ASP A 218 -18.93 27.91 -3.49
N GLN A 219 -19.46 29.13 -3.31
CA GLN A 219 -19.56 30.11 -4.41
C GLN A 219 -18.17 30.49 -4.95
N ARG A 220 -17.18 30.69 -4.07
CA ARG A 220 -15.80 31.00 -4.48
C ARG A 220 -15.11 29.85 -5.21
N LEU A 221 -15.39 28.61 -4.84
CA LEU A 221 -14.87 27.42 -5.52
C LEU A 221 -15.48 27.25 -6.92
N LEU A 222 -16.77 27.55 -7.07
CA LEU A 222 -17.45 27.57 -8.37
C LEU A 222 -16.85 28.62 -9.31
N ASP A 223 -16.61 29.84 -8.82
CA ASP A 223 -16.01 30.91 -9.62
C ASP A 223 -14.57 30.56 -10.03
N ALA A 224 -13.79 29.95 -9.13
CA ALA A 224 -12.44 29.46 -9.44
C ALA A 224 -12.44 28.34 -10.48
N SER A 225 -13.43 27.45 -10.47
CA SER A 225 -13.58 26.35 -11.44
C SER A 225 -13.88 26.87 -12.86
N GLN A 226 -14.65 27.95 -12.98
CA GLN A 226 -14.95 28.54 -14.29
C GLN A 226 -13.74 29.23 -14.94
N LEU A 227 -12.81 29.75 -14.14
CA LEU A 227 -11.54 30.31 -14.64
C LEU A 227 -10.62 29.25 -15.24
N PHE A 228 -10.67 28.00 -14.76
CA PHE A 228 -9.87 26.89 -15.29
C PHE A 228 -10.38 26.34 -16.63
N LYS A 229 -11.66 26.52 -16.96
CA LYS A 229 -12.21 26.07 -18.26
C LYS A 229 -11.92 27.03 -19.41
N ARG A 230 -11.31 28.18 -19.14
CA ARG A 230 -11.14 29.27 -20.11
C ARG A 230 -9.68 29.54 -20.50
N LYS A 231 -8.79 28.58 -20.26
CA LYS A 231 -7.39 28.59 -20.68
C LYS A 231 -7.03 27.26 -21.31
#